data_AF-A0A2I0F8W1-F1
#
_entry.id   AF-A0A2I0F8W1-F1
#
_cell.length_a   1.000
_cell.length_b   1.000
_cell.length_c   1.000
_cell.angle_alpha   90.00
_cell.angle_beta   90.00
_cell.angle_gamma   90.00
#
_symmetry.space_group_name_H-M   'P 1'
#
loop_
_entity.id
_entity.type
_entity.pdbx_description
1 polymer ?
#
loop_
_entity_poly.entity_id
_entity_poly.type
_entity_poly.pdbx_seq_one_letter_code
_entity_poly.pdbx_strand_id
1 'polypeptide(L)'
;MRIKERVLQSRFNFSEFVDILTRDGYVTEYDQPECCSLASSVMEKTSVLQSDFDELFEFFYHGEKNEVNLNCIATNTGFHTRGVYAYALYNDNVISCKEVEKELIKQIKRRV
;
A
#
# COMPACT_ATOMS: atom_id res chain seq x y z
N MET A 1 -8.14 -7.46 9.88
CA MET A 1 -6.85 -8.06 10.27
C MET A 1 -5.77 -7.08 9.86
N ARG A 2 -5.06 -6.51 10.84
CA ARG A 2 -4.07 -5.45 10.64
C ARG A 2 -2.79 -5.97 9.97
N ILE A 3 -2.02 -5.08 9.37
CA ILE A 3 -0.72 -5.42 8.75
C ILE A 3 0.21 -6.15 9.75
N LYS A 4 0.26 -5.69 11.00
CA LYS A 4 1.03 -6.31 12.08
C LYS A 4 0.68 -7.79 12.30
N GLU A 5 -0.61 -8.12 12.30
CA GLU A 5 -1.06 -9.51 12.48
C GLU A 5 -0.66 -10.40 11.29
N ARG A 6 -0.66 -9.85 10.08
CA ARG A 6 -0.23 -10.57 8.87
C ARG A 6 1.26 -10.85 8.86
N VAL A 7 2.07 -9.87 9.29
CA VAL A 7 3.53 -10.03 9.42
C VAL A 7 3.85 -11.11 10.43
N LEU A 8 3.23 -11.07 11.62
CA LEU A 8 3.43 -12.09 12.67
C LEU A 8 3.02 -13.50 12.23
N GLN A 9 2.06 -13.62 11.31
CA GLN A 9 1.63 -14.91 10.74
C GLN A 9 2.47 -15.35 9.52
N SER A 10 3.54 -14.62 9.17
CA SER A 10 4.33 -14.86 7.94
C SER A 10 3.49 -14.83 6.65
N ARG A 11 2.41 -14.04 6.65
CA ARG A 11 1.49 -13.84 5.51
C ARG A 11 1.73 -12.53 4.77
N PHE A 12 2.73 -11.76 5.18
CA PHE A 12 3.08 -10.47 4.61
C PHE A 12 4.57 -10.22 4.80
N ASN A 13 5.27 -9.94 3.69
CA ASN A 13 6.69 -9.59 3.72
C ASN A 13 6.85 -8.10 3.98
N PHE A 14 7.10 -7.74 5.25
CA PHE A 14 7.25 -6.34 5.62
C PHE A 14 8.48 -5.68 5.00
N SER A 15 9.59 -6.41 4.86
CA SER A 15 10.83 -5.86 4.30
C SER A 15 10.65 -5.44 2.84
N GLU A 16 10.05 -6.32 2.03
CA GLU A 16 9.77 -6.00 0.63
C GLU A 16 8.77 -4.85 0.49
N PHE A 17 7.80 -4.76 1.40
CA PHE A 17 6.87 -3.64 1.42
C PHE A 17 7.57 -2.31 1.70
N VAL A 18 8.50 -2.27 2.66
CA VAL A 18 9.35 -1.11 2.95
C VAL A 18 10.20 -0.75 1.73
N ASP A 19 10.82 -1.74 1.09
CA ASP A 19 11.66 -1.52 -0.10
C ASP A 19 10.87 -0.89 -1.24
N ILE A 20 9.66 -1.40 -1.53
CA ILE A 20 8.80 -0.86 -2.59
C ILE A 20 8.35 0.58 -2.25
N LEU A 21 7.93 0.84 -1.01
CA LEU A 21 7.50 2.17 -0.58
C LEU A 21 8.64 3.20 -0.54
N THR A 22 9.87 2.74 -0.37
CA THR A 22 11.06 3.60 -0.37
C THR A 22 11.58 3.85 -1.78
N ARG A 23 11.58 2.82 -2.64
CA ARG A 23 12.09 2.90 -4.02
C ARG A 23 11.09 3.46 -5.02
N ASP A 24 9.89 2.88 -5.05
CA ASP A 24 8.87 3.16 -6.07
C ASP A 24 7.80 4.11 -5.54
N GLY A 25 7.65 4.19 -4.21
CA GLY A 25 6.78 5.14 -3.52
C GLY A 25 5.34 4.68 -3.34
N TYR A 26 4.90 3.60 -3.99
CA TYR A 26 3.51 3.13 -3.88
C TYR A 26 3.34 1.63 -4.18
N VAL A 27 2.22 1.08 -3.70
CA VAL A 27 1.72 -0.27 -4.01
C VAL A 27 0.24 -0.16 -4.34
N THR A 28 -0.23 -0.79 -5.41
CA THR A 28 -1.65 -0.85 -5.77
C THR A 28 -2.26 -2.21 -5.43
N GLU A 29 -3.59 -2.30 -5.37
CA GLU A 29 -4.30 -3.59 -5.21
C GLU A 29 -4.08 -4.60 -6.36
N TYR A 30 -3.57 -4.10 -7.50
CA TYR A 30 -3.28 -4.86 -8.71
C TYR A 30 -1.84 -5.36 -8.76
N ASP A 31 -0.94 -4.61 -8.13
CA ASP A 31 0.43 -5.03 -7.86
C ASP A 31 0.34 -6.04 -6.72
N GLN A 32 0.11 -7.30 -7.09
CA GLN A 32 0.19 -8.43 -6.18
C GLN A 32 1.52 -9.15 -6.40
N PRO A 33 2.69 -8.59 -5.98
CA PRO A 33 3.78 -9.47 -5.69
C PRO A 33 3.27 -10.47 -4.64
N GLU A 34 3.59 -11.75 -4.82
CA GLU A 34 3.11 -12.87 -3.99
C GLU A 34 3.28 -12.61 -2.48
N CYS A 35 4.19 -11.69 -2.13
CA CYS A 35 4.62 -11.33 -0.79
C CYS A 35 3.90 -10.12 -0.15
N CYS A 36 3.13 -9.33 -0.91
CA CYS A 36 2.42 -8.12 -0.41
C CYS A 36 0.92 -8.11 -0.79
N SER A 37 0.24 -9.26 -0.74
CA SER A 37 -1.17 -9.36 -1.15
C SER A 37 -2.11 -8.53 -0.26
N LEU A 38 -2.35 -7.29 -0.70
CA LEU A 38 -3.26 -6.31 -0.13
C LEU A 38 -4.48 -6.22 -1.05
N ALA A 39 -5.45 -7.09 -0.84
CA ALA A 39 -6.74 -6.95 -1.50
C ALA A 39 -7.41 -5.62 -1.10
N SER A 40 -8.34 -5.13 -1.91
CA SER A 40 -9.09 -3.87 -1.70
C SER A 40 -9.70 -3.76 -0.30
N SER A 41 -10.21 -4.87 0.24
CA SER A 41 -10.77 -4.97 1.61
C SER A 41 -9.74 -4.82 2.74
N VAL A 42 -8.44 -4.87 2.42
CA VAL A 42 -7.29 -4.75 3.32
C VAL A 42 -6.64 -3.38 3.21
N MET A 43 -6.83 -2.68 2.08
CA MET A 43 -6.31 -1.32 1.90
C MET A 43 -7.27 -0.24 2.42
N GLU A 44 -8.52 -0.58 2.76
CA GLU A 44 -9.36 0.33 3.53
C GLU A 44 -8.64 0.74 4.83
N LYS A 45 -8.70 2.04 5.13
CA LYS A 45 -8.00 2.82 6.19
C LYS A 45 -7.94 2.22 7.61
N THR A 46 -8.55 1.05 7.85
CA THR A 46 -8.61 0.35 9.13
C THR A 46 -7.59 -0.78 9.27
N SER A 47 -6.97 -1.24 8.18
CA SER A 47 -6.09 -2.43 8.19
C SER A 47 -4.61 -2.15 8.00
N VAL A 48 -4.24 -0.96 7.50
CA VAL A 48 -2.84 -0.50 7.41
C VAL A 48 -2.75 0.91 8.01
N LEU A 49 -2.35 0.99 9.27
CA LEU A 49 -2.17 2.24 10.01
C LEU A 49 -0.69 2.61 10.08
N GLN A 50 -0.38 3.90 10.04
CA GLN A 50 0.99 4.39 10.25
C GLN A 50 1.58 3.86 11.56
N SER A 51 0.82 3.84 12.65
CA SER A 51 1.29 3.33 13.94
C SER A 51 1.71 1.85 13.89
N ASP A 52 0.94 1.02 13.20
CA ASP A 52 1.28 -0.40 13.05
C ASP A 52 2.54 -0.55 12.16
N PHE A 53 2.70 0.32 11.16
CA PHE A 53 3.89 0.36 10.31
C PHE A 53 5.13 0.78 11.10
N ASP A 54 5.04 1.85 11.89
CA ASP A 54 6.15 2.38 12.70
C ASP A 54 6.64 1.34 13.72
N GLU A 55 5.71 0.64 14.40
CA GLU A 55 6.06 -0.42 15.34
C GLU A 55 6.80 -1.59 14.65
N LEU A 56 6.36 -1.98 13.45
CA LEU A 56 7.03 -3.01 12.67
C LEU A 56 8.39 -2.52 12.18
N PHE A 57 8.48 -1.27 11.73
CA PHE A 57 9.72 -0.67 11.24
C PHE A 57 10.78 -0.64 12.35
N GLU A 58 10.44 -0.14 13.54
CA GLU A 58 11.36 -0.13 14.69
C GLU A 58 11.81 -1.54 15.09
N PHE A 59 10.94 -2.55 14.94
CA PHE A 59 11.27 -3.94 15.23
C PHE A 59 12.26 -4.55 14.23
N PHE A 60 12.07 -4.33 12.92
CA PHE A 60 12.91 -4.92 11.88
C PHE A 60 14.17 -4.11 11.54
N TYR A 61 14.11 -2.78 11.71
CA TYR A 61 15.14 -1.82 11.31
C TYR A 61 15.58 -0.96 12.50
N HIS A 62 15.91 -1.62 13.61
CA HIS A 62 16.21 -0.94 14.87
C HIS A 62 17.36 0.08 14.72
N GLY A 63 17.10 1.32 15.14
CA GLY A 63 18.05 2.43 15.04
C GLY A 63 18.11 3.11 13.67
N GLU A 64 17.34 2.65 12.68
CA GLU A 64 17.16 3.35 11.42
C GLU A 64 16.02 4.36 11.51
N LYS A 65 16.13 5.45 10.73
CA LYS A 65 15.09 6.48 10.68
C LYS A 65 14.01 6.04 9.68
N ASN A 66 12.77 5.90 10.14
CA ASN A 66 11.64 5.67 9.25
C ASN A 66 11.35 6.94 8.41
N GLU A 67 11.51 6.86 7.09
CA GLU A 67 11.18 7.94 6.15
C GLU A 67 9.88 7.68 5.38
N VAL A 68 9.14 6.62 5.73
CA VAL A 68 7.87 6.28 5.11
C VAL A 68 6.72 6.98 5.83
N ASN A 69 6.08 7.92 5.12
CA ASN A 69 4.82 8.53 5.55
C ASN A 69 3.65 7.95 4.73
N LEU A 70 3.03 6.93 5.32
CA LEU A 70 2.09 6.03 4.67
C LEU A 70 0.70 6.64 4.56
N ASN A 71 0.22 6.70 3.33
CA ASN A 71 -1.09 7.22 2.98
C ASN A 71 -1.87 6.21 2.13
N CYS A 72 -3.17 6.41 2.03
CA CYS A 72 -4.07 5.58 1.23
C CYS A 72 -4.93 6.47 0.33
N ILE A 73 -5.06 6.07 -0.94
CA ILE A 73 -5.99 6.64 -1.91
C ILE A 73 -6.93 5.56 -2.44
N ALA A 74 -8.18 5.95 -2.67
CA ALA A 74 -9.16 5.15 -3.37
C ALA A 74 -9.72 5.95 -4.55
N THR A 75 -9.85 5.34 -5.72
CA THR A 75 -10.46 5.97 -6.91
C THR A 75 -11.39 5.00 -7.62
N ASN A 76 -12.55 5.48 -8.07
CA ASN A 76 -13.43 4.73 -8.98
C ASN A 76 -13.27 5.18 -10.44
N THR A 77 -12.34 6.12 -10.69
CA THR A 77 -12.08 6.64 -12.02
C THR A 77 -11.50 5.56 -12.91
N GLY A 78 -12.14 5.28 -14.04
CA GLY A 78 -11.73 4.22 -14.97
C GLY A 78 -12.60 2.96 -14.93
N PHE A 79 -13.49 2.82 -13.92
CA PHE A 79 -14.50 1.76 -13.93
C PHE A 79 -15.78 2.18 -14.66
N HIS A 80 -16.42 1.22 -15.32
CA HIS A 80 -17.79 1.38 -15.86
C HIS A 80 -18.89 1.08 -14.83
N THR A 81 -18.54 0.40 -13.73
CA THR A 81 -19.47 -0.02 -12.68
C THR A 81 -19.43 0.94 -11.49
N ARG A 82 -20.58 1.52 -11.13
CA ARG A 82 -20.69 2.35 -9.91
C ARG A 82 -20.48 1.51 -8.65
N GLY A 83 -19.72 2.06 -7.70
CA GLY A 83 -19.47 1.44 -6.39
C GLY A 83 -18.22 0.57 -6.32
N VAL A 84 -17.51 0.37 -7.43
CA VAL A 84 -16.19 -0.29 -7.45
C VAL A 84 -15.11 0.77 -7.32
N TYR A 85 -14.19 0.58 -6.37
CA TYR A 85 -13.04 1.44 -6.15
C TYR A 85 -11.77 0.60 -6.23
N ALA A 86 -10.72 1.20 -6.77
CA ALA A 86 -9.38 0.69 -6.67
C ALA A 86 -8.61 1.45 -5.60
N TYR A 87 -7.66 0.77 -4.96
CA TYR A 87 -6.90 1.31 -3.85
C TYR A 87 -5.40 1.26 -4.11
N ALA A 88 -4.69 2.22 -3.53
CA ALA A 88 -3.24 2.22 -3.44
C ALA A 88 -2.78 2.76 -2.09
N LEU A 89 -1.70 2.18 -1.58
CA LEU A 89 -0.92 2.72 -0.47
C LEU A 89 0.30 3.43 -1.03
N TYR A 90 0.68 4.56 -0.46
CA TYR A 90 1.81 5.33 -0.95
C TYR A 90 2.55 6.08 0.14
N ASN A 91 3.83 6.34 -0.12
CA ASN A 91 4.71 7.17 0.68
C ASN A 91 4.74 8.59 0.09
N ASP A 92 4.15 9.56 0.78
CA ASP A 92 4.05 10.94 0.26
C ASP A 92 5.39 11.70 0.26
N ASN A 93 6.42 11.16 0.92
CA ASN A 93 7.79 11.66 0.82
C ASN A 93 8.48 11.26 -0.50
N VAL A 94 7.95 10.28 -1.23
CA VAL A 94 8.54 9.76 -2.48
C VAL A 94 7.69 10.11 -3.70
N ILE A 95 6.36 9.97 -3.61
CA ILE A 95 5.45 10.17 -4.75
C ILE A 95 4.21 10.97 -4.34
N SER A 96 3.75 11.87 -5.23
CA SER A 96 2.55 12.64 -4.94
C SER A 96 1.28 11.81 -5.14
N CYS A 97 0.25 12.12 -4.34
CA CYS A 97 -1.08 11.52 -4.44
C CYS A 97 -1.65 11.55 -5.88
N LYS A 98 -1.42 12.65 -6.62
CA LYS A 98 -1.86 12.80 -8.02
C LYS A 98 -1.16 11.86 -8.99
N GLU A 99 0.11 11.52 -8.74
CA GLU A 99 0.86 10.58 -9.57
C GLU A 99 0.42 9.15 -9.30
N VAL A 100 0.21 8.80 -8.04
CA VAL A 100 -0.36 7.50 -7.64
C VAL A 100 -1.74 7.29 -8.26
N GLU A 101 -2.61 8.31 -8.22
CA GLU A 101 -3.93 8.24 -8.83
C GLU A 101 -3.85 7.98 -10.35
N LYS A 102 -2.93 8.65 -11.05
CA LYS A 102 -2.74 8.45 -12.50
C LYS A 102 -2.32 7.02 -12.83
N GLU A 103 -1.36 6.47 -12.08
CA GLU A 103 -0.91 5.08 -12.30
C GLU A 103 -2.02 4.09 -11.95
N LEU A 104 -2.77 4.32 -10.87
CA LEU A 104 -3.91 3.48 -10.51
C LEU A 104 -4.99 3.48 -11.61
N ILE A 105 -5.36 4.64 -12.15
CA ILE A 105 -6.33 4.76 -13.27
C ILE A 105 -5.83 4.01 -14.51
N LYS A 106 -4.55 4.11 -14.83
CA LYS A 106 -3.93 3.43 -15.97
C LYS A 106 -3.94 1.91 -15.78
N GLN A 107 -3.74 1.41 -14.56
CA GLN A 107 -3.84 0.00 -14.26
C GLN A 107 -5.29 -0.52 -14.36
N ILE A 108 -6.29 0.23 -13.87
CA ILE A 108 -7.72 -0.10 -14.04
C ILE A 108 -8.05 -0.25 -15.53
N LYS A 109 -7.70 0.74 -16.36
CA LYS A 109 -7.98 0.74 -17.81
C LYS A 109 -7.31 -0.38 -18.61
N ARG A 110 -6.25 -0.99 -18.09
CA ARG A 110 -5.59 -2.14 -18.74
C ARG A 110 -6.31 -3.46 -18.45
N ARG A 111 -7.16 -3.50 -17.42
CA ARG A 111 -7.82 -4.70 -16.92
C ARG A 111 -9.32 -4.76 -17.26
N VAL A 112 -9.92 -3.62 -17.63
CA VAL A 112 -11.30 -3.48 -18.12
C VAL A 112 -11.29 -3.46 -19.64
#